data_AF-A0A6C0ESV6-F1
#
_entry.id   AF-A0A6C0ESV6-F1
#
_cell.length_a   1.000
_cell.length_b   1.000
_cell.length_c   1.000
_cell.angle_alpha   90.00
_cell.angle_beta   90.00
_cell.angle_gamma   90.00
#
_symmetry.space_group_name_H-M   'P 1'
#
loop_
_entity.id
_entity.type
_entity.pdbx_description
1 polymer ?
#
loop_
_entity_poly.entity_id
_entity_poly.type
_entity_poly.pdbx_seq_one_letter_code
_entity_poly.pdbx_strand_id
1 'polypeptide(L)'
;MFSLKSLGDTYDKYNKSWNSLLSRYKECSNTIYKLQNIKSHMKKFDKQGFCKDSFPSNYLRLCDKYEIEIAELEIRANDIDKNMQKLWDKMESIFKITKQNSKLTKITKLQKRQLERETCSICYEQHNIKQLVTTNCGHTFGKCCFSQLIDYTFDNCTDIVCPCCRNDKIELTRYVI
;
A
#
# COMPACT_ATOMS: atom_id res chain seq x y z
N MET A 1 2.52 21.28 -9.78
CA MET A 1 2.75 21.30 -8.32
C MET A 1 1.69 20.38 -7.74
N PHE A 2 2.06 19.26 -7.08
CA PHE A 2 1.08 18.33 -6.51
C PHE A 2 0.57 18.91 -5.19
N SER A 3 -0.73 19.23 -5.11
CA SER A 3 -1.39 19.62 -3.85
C SER A 3 -1.82 18.38 -3.07
N LEU A 4 -2.07 18.47 -1.77
CA LEU A 4 -2.61 17.32 -1.01
C LEU A 4 -3.96 16.80 -1.55
N LYS A 5 -4.76 17.65 -2.18
CA LYS A 5 -5.98 17.19 -2.89
C LYS A 5 -5.66 16.17 -3.99
N SER A 6 -4.52 16.38 -4.67
CA SER A 6 -3.99 15.41 -5.65
C SER A 6 -3.41 14.14 -5.01
N LEU A 7 -3.06 14.15 -3.71
CA LEU A 7 -2.67 12.93 -2.98
C LEU A 7 -3.89 12.04 -2.72
N GLY A 8 -5.05 12.61 -2.37
CA GLY A 8 -6.32 11.89 -2.30
C GLY A 8 -6.69 11.24 -3.63
N ASP A 9 -6.67 12.00 -4.73
CA ASP A 9 -6.97 11.48 -6.07
C ASP A 9 -6.01 10.35 -6.49
N THR A 10 -4.73 10.52 -6.15
CA THR A 10 -3.69 9.51 -6.42
C THR A 10 -3.91 8.25 -5.59
N TYR A 11 -4.24 8.40 -4.30
CA TYR A 11 -4.56 7.29 -3.42
C TYR A 11 -5.81 6.54 -3.91
N ASP A 12 -6.88 7.25 -4.26
CA ASP A 12 -8.13 6.66 -4.77
C ASP A 12 -7.91 5.81 -6.00
N LYS A 13 -7.05 6.27 -6.91
CA LYS A 13 -6.65 5.49 -8.09
C LYS A 13 -5.96 4.17 -7.71
N TYR A 14 -5.05 4.20 -6.74
CA TYR A 14 -4.38 2.99 -6.26
C TYR A 14 -5.33 2.09 -5.45
N ASN A 15 -6.20 2.66 -4.63
CA ASN A 15 -7.21 1.94 -3.87
C ASN A 15 -8.19 1.17 -4.78
N LYS A 16 -8.64 1.79 -5.90
CA LYS A 16 -9.44 1.08 -6.92
C LYS A 16 -8.70 -0.11 -7.50
N SER A 17 -7.41 0.06 -7.80
CA SER A 17 -6.55 -1.00 -8.33
C SER A 17 -6.34 -2.12 -7.30
N TRP A 18 -6.18 -1.76 -6.02
CA TRP A 18 -6.05 -2.68 -4.89
C TRP A 18 -7.31 -3.53 -4.72
N ASN A 19 -8.48 -2.91 -4.69
CA ASN A 19 -9.75 -3.60 -4.56
C ASN A 19 -10.01 -4.57 -5.73
N SER A 20 -9.61 -4.20 -6.95
CA SER A 20 -9.66 -5.11 -8.10
C SER A 20 -8.77 -6.34 -7.91
N LEU A 21 -7.52 -6.16 -7.50
CA LEU A 21 -6.60 -7.28 -7.23
C LEU A 21 -7.10 -8.17 -6.09
N LEU A 22 -7.55 -7.56 -4.99
CA LEU A 22 -8.11 -8.27 -3.84
C LEU A 22 -9.32 -9.13 -4.23
N SER A 23 -10.21 -8.60 -5.08
CA SER A 23 -11.35 -9.37 -5.60
C SER A 23 -10.89 -10.60 -6.38
N ARG A 24 -9.90 -10.46 -7.27
CA ARG A 24 -9.35 -11.57 -8.07
C ARG A 24 -8.64 -12.60 -7.20
N TYR A 25 -7.92 -12.14 -6.18
CA TYR A 25 -7.26 -13.04 -5.21
C TYR A 25 -8.28 -13.87 -4.44
N LYS A 26 -9.36 -13.23 -3.95
CA LYS A 26 -10.47 -13.92 -3.25
C LYS A 26 -11.15 -14.94 -4.16
N GLU A 27 -11.36 -14.62 -5.42
CA GLU A 27 -11.93 -15.55 -6.41
C GLU A 27 -11.04 -16.80 -6.59
N CYS A 28 -9.74 -16.63 -6.76
CA CYS A 28 -8.79 -17.74 -6.86
C CYS A 28 -8.82 -18.60 -5.59
N SER A 29 -8.70 -17.96 -4.42
CA SER A 29 -8.66 -18.62 -3.11
C SER A 29 -9.93 -19.43 -2.83
N ASN A 30 -11.10 -18.85 -3.13
CA ASN A 30 -12.38 -19.53 -2.97
C ASN A 30 -12.52 -20.73 -3.91
N THR A 31 -11.96 -20.65 -5.12
CA THR A 31 -12.02 -21.73 -6.10
C THR A 31 -11.09 -22.87 -5.70
N ILE A 32 -9.86 -22.56 -5.28
CA ILE A 32 -8.91 -23.53 -4.70
C ILE A 32 -9.57 -24.28 -3.53
N TYR A 33 -10.17 -23.55 -2.59
CA TYR A 33 -10.85 -24.15 -1.44
C TYR A 33 -11.98 -25.11 -1.87
N LYS A 34 -12.81 -24.73 -2.85
CA LYS A 34 -13.87 -25.60 -3.39
C LYS A 34 -13.29 -26.88 -4.00
N LEU A 35 -12.26 -26.77 -4.83
CA LEU A 35 -11.64 -27.91 -5.50
C LEU A 35 -10.93 -28.84 -4.50
N GLN A 36 -10.24 -28.29 -3.51
CA GLN A 36 -9.61 -29.05 -2.43
C GLN A 36 -10.66 -29.81 -1.60
N ASN A 37 -11.82 -29.20 -1.32
CA ASN A 37 -12.93 -29.87 -0.66
C ASN A 37 -13.47 -31.03 -1.49
N ILE A 38 -13.73 -30.81 -2.79
CA ILE A 38 -14.18 -31.88 -3.70
C ILE A 38 -13.17 -33.04 -3.70
N LYS A 39 -11.87 -32.73 -3.84
CA LYS A 39 -10.78 -33.72 -3.80
C LYS A 39 -10.72 -34.48 -2.46
N SER A 40 -10.95 -33.79 -1.35
CA SER A 40 -11.00 -34.38 0.00
C SER A 40 -12.19 -35.33 0.16
N HIS A 41 -13.37 -34.92 -0.29
CA HIS A 41 -14.56 -35.79 -0.31
C HIS A 41 -14.32 -37.02 -1.17
N MET A 42 -13.81 -36.86 -2.39
CA MET A 42 -13.45 -37.94 -3.30
C MET A 42 -12.49 -38.95 -2.64
N LYS A 43 -11.44 -38.49 -1.97
CA LYS A 43 -10.50 -39.37 -1.22
C LYS A 43 -11.17 -40.12 -0.05
N LYS A 44 -12.17 -39.54 0.62
CA LYS A 44 -12.91 -40.22 1.69
C LYS A 44 -13.79 -41.35 1.15
N PHE A 45 -14.42 -41.13 0.00
CA PHE A 45 -15.21 -42.17 -0.68
C PHE A 45 -14.36 -43.38 -1.08
N ASP A 46 -13.15 -43.15 -1.60
CA ASP A 46 -12.19 -44.21 -1.96
C ASP A 46 -11.80 -45.07 -0.74
N LYS A 47 -11.47 -44.43 0.40
CA LYS A 47 -11.02 -45.14 1.61
C LYS A 47 -12.11 -45.91 2.36
N GLN A 48 -13.36 -45.46 2.30
CA GLN A 48 -14.45 -46.03 3.10
C GLN A 48 -15.23 -47.14 2.37
N GLY A 49 -14.90 -47.45 1.11
CA GLY A 49 -15.50 -48.58 0.36
C GLY A 49 -16.98 -48.43 0.04
N PHE A 50 -17.57 -47.25 0.23
CA PHE A 50 -18.98 -46.98 -0.05
C PHE A 50 -19.17 -46.46 -1.46
N CYS A 51 -19.32 -47.37 -2.41
CA CYS A 51 -20.22 -47.16 -3.55
C CYS A 51 -20.60 -48.52 -4.15
N LYS A 52 -21.89 -48.88 -4.09
CA LYS A 52 -22.43 -49.98 -4.90
C LYS A 52 -22.56 -49.59 -6.37
N ASP A 53 -22.53 -48.29 -6.66
CA ASP A 53 -22.47 -47.78 -8.03
C ASP A 53 -21.02 -47.84 -8.50
N SER A 54 -20.81 -48.32 -9.72
CA SER A 54 -19.51 -48.25 -10.38
C SER A 54 -19.02 -46.80 -10.31
N PHE A 55 -17.89 -46.59 -9.62
CA PHE A 55 -17.21 -45.30 -9.68
C PHE A 55 -17.12 -44.89 -11.15
N PRO A 56 -17.43 -43.62 -11.50
CA PRO A 56 -17.28 -43.19 -12.88
C PRO A 56 -15.86 -43.53 -13.31
N SER A 57 -15.70 -44.22 -14.43
CA SER A 57 -14.40 -44.60 -15.01
C SER A 57 -13.41 -43.42 -15.14
N ASN A 58 -13.92 -42.20 -14.97
CA ASN A 58 -13.22 -40.93 -15.03
C ASN A 58 -12.70 -40.41 -13.67
N TYR A 59 -12.81 -41.15 -12.56
CA TYR A 59 -12.43 -40.66 -11.22
C TYR A 59 -10.98 -40.17 -11.12
N LEU A 60 -10.02 -41.02 -11.51
CA LEU A 60 -8.59 -40.68 -11.48
C LEU A 60 -8.33 -39.45 -12.36
N ARG A 61 -8.93 -39.44 -13.56
CA ARG A 61 -8.88 -38.32 -14.49
C ARG A 61 -9.44 -37.02 -13.89
N LEU A 62 -10.49 -37.07 -13.08
CA LEU A 62 -11.04 -35.91 -12.38
C LEU A 62 -10.12 -35.42 -11.26
N CYS A 63 -9.51 -36.35 -10.50
CA CYS A 63 -8.53 -36.00 -9.47
C CYS A 63 -7.30 -35.30 -10.07
N ASP A 64 -6.75 -35.85 -11.15
CA ASP A 64 -5.62 -35.26 -11.87
C ASP A 64 -6.00 -33.90 -12.46
N LYS A 65 -7.20 -33.79 -13.05
CA LYS A 65 -7.73 -32.52 -13.57
C LYS A 65 -7.78 -31.45 -12.47
N TYR A 66 -8.35 -31.76 -11.32
CA TYR A 66 -8.45 -30.79 -10.22
C TYR A 66 -7.10 -30.45 -9.62
N GLU A 67 -6.15 -31.38 -9.62
CA GLU A 67 -4.78 -31.11 -9.16
C GLU A 67 -4.09 -30.09 -10.06
N ILE A 68 -4.20 -30.26 -11.38
CA ILE A 68 -3.68 -29.29 -12.36
C ILE A 68 -4.38 -27.93 -12.17
N GLU A 69 -5.72 -27.91 -12.07
CA GLU A 69 -6.50 -26.68 -11.93
C GLU A 69 -6.16 -25.92 -10.63
N ILE A 70 -5.96 -26.64 -9.52
CA ILE A 70 -5.49 -26.05 -8.26
C ILE A 70 -4.11 -25.42 -8.45
N ALA A 71 -3.15 -26.14 -9.05
CA ALA A 71 -1.79 -25.63 -9.26
C ALA A 71 -1.79 -24.35 -10.14
N GLU A 72 -2.60 -24.32 -11.20
CA GLU A 72 -2.76 -23.13 -12.04
C GLU A 72 -3.32 -21.94 -11.26
N LEU A 73 -4.34 -22.18 -10.42
CA LEU A 73 -4.93 -21.14 -9.57
C LEU A 73 -3.96 -20.64 -8.50
N GLU A 74 -3.13 -21.51 -7.92
CA GLU A 74 -2.10 -21.13 -6.95
C GLU A 74 -1.03 -20.24 -7.58
N ILE A 75 -0.57 -20.57 -8.80
CA ILE A 75 0.35 -19.71 -9.56
C ILE A 75 -0.28 -18.34 -9.79
N ARG A 76 -1.55 -18.30 -10.24
CA ARG A 76 -2.28 -17.05 -10.46
C ARG A 76 -2.45 -16.24 -9.17
N ALA A 77 -2.77 -16.88 -8.06
CA ALA A 77 -2.92 -16.22 -6.76
C ALA A 77 -1.59 -15.60 -6.30
N ASN A 78 -0.47 -16.32 -6.44
CA ASN A 78 0.86 -15.82 -6.13
C ASN A 78 1.26 -14.61 -6.99
N ASP A 79 0.92 -14.61 -8.27
CA ASP A 79 1.19 -13.46 -9.14
C ASP A 79 0.32 -12.24 -8.78
N ILE A 80 -0.94 -12.46 -8.39
CA ILE A 80 -1.80 -11.40 -7.87
C ILE A 80 -1.21 -10.83 -6.57
N ASP A 81 -0.76 -11.68 -5.65
CA ASP A 81 -0.16 -11.29 -4.38
C ASP A 81 1.10 -10.44 -4.58
N LYS A 82 2.01 -10.85 -5.47
CA LYS A 82 3.18 -10.03 -5.85
C LYS A 82 2.79 -8.66 -6.40
N ASN A 83 1.71 -8.59 -7.19
CA ASN A 83 1.21 -7.32 -7.72
C ASN A 83 0.56 -6.45 -6.63
N MET A 84 -0.14 -7.07 -5.68
CA MET A 84 -0.65 -6.40 -4.49
C MET A 84 0.50 -5.81 -3.67
N GLN A 85 1.54 -6.59 -3.36
CA GLN A 85 2.70 -6.08 -2.62
C GLN A 85 3.35 -4.87 -3.31
N LYS A 86 3.59 -4.95 -4.62
CA LYS A 86 4.14 -3.81 -5.39
C LYS A 86 3.24 -2.59 -5.36
N LEU A 87 1.93 -2.79 -5.34
CA LEU A 87 0.94 -1.71 -5.26
C LEU A 87 0.93 -1.10 -3.86
N TRP A 88 1.00 -1.93 -2.82
CA TRP A 88 1.12 -1.51 -1.44
C TRP A 88 2.36 -0.65 -1.21
N ASP A 89 3.54 -1.10 -1.67
CA ASP A 89 4.78 -0.34 -1.55
C ASP A 89 4.68 1.03 -2.23
N LYS A 90 3.98 1.10 -3.38
CA LYS A 90 3.68 2.36 -4.06
C LYS A 90 2.75 3.23 -3.22
N MET A 91 1.68 2.67 -2.66
CA MET A 91 0.74 3.40 -1.80
C MET A 91 1.43 3.96 -0.56
N GLU A 92 2.25 3.17 0.12
CA GLU A 92 3.03 3.60 1.29
C GLU A 92 4.02 4.71 0.92
N SER A 93 4.57 4.69 -0.30
CA SER A 93 5.49 5.73 -0.77
C SER A 93 4.83 7.09 -1.01
N ILE A 94 3.51 7.14 -1.15
CA ILE A 94 2.74 8.37 -1.41
C ILE A 94 2.79 9.31 -0.21
N PHE A 95 2.68 8.75 1.00
CA PHE A 95 2.68 9.50 2.25
C PHE A 95 4.09 9.90 2.72
N LYS A 96 5.11 9.25 2.16
CA LYS A 96 6.51 9.64 2.35
C LYS A 96 6.78 10.94 1.58
N ILE A 97 7.51 11.87 2.20
CA ILE A 97 7.97 13.07 1.49
C ILE A 97 9.05 12.67 0.48
N THR A 98 8.72 12.62 -0.80
CA THR A 98 9.60 12.22 -1.90
C THR A 98 10.04 13.42 -2.73
N LYS A 99 10.71 13.20 -3.87
CA LYS A 99 11.01 14.26 -4.84
C LYS A 99 9.79 14.61 -5.71
N GLN A 100 8.78 13.73 -5.77
CA GLN A 100 7.62 13.87 -6.65
C GLN A 100 6.55 14.77 -6.01
N ASN A 101 6.39 14.72 -4.69
CA ASN A 101 5.41 15.49 -3.92
C ASN A 101 6.01 16.71 -3.20
N SER A 102 7.21 17.16 -3.58
CA SER A 102 7.82 18.36 -3.01
C SER A 102 8.66 19.14 -4.03
N LYS A 103 8.73 20.45 -3.85
CA LYS A 103 9.59 21.37 -4.61
C LYS A 103 10.98 21.37 -4.02
N LEU A 104 12.01 21.36 -4.87
CA LEU A 104 13.40 21.51 -4.44
C LEU A 104 13.82 22.98 -4.56
N THR A 105 14.38 23.54 -3.50
CA THR A 105 14.82 24.94 -3.44
C THR A 105 16.31 24.99 -3.08
N LYS A 106 17.10 25.71 -3.87
CA LYS A 106 18.51 26.01 -3.57
C LYS A 106 18.58 27.08 -2.49
N ILE A 107 19.44 26.88 -1.50
CA ILE A 107 19.64 27.83 -0.40
C ILE A 107 21.11 28.08 -0.12
N THR A 108 21.40 29.26 0.42
CA THR A 108 22.74 29.63 0.86
C THR A 108 23.15 28.92 2.15
N LYS A 109 24.47 28.89 2.44
CA LYS A 109 24.99 28.38 3.72
C LYS A 109 24.43 29.13 4.93
N LEU A 110 24.13 30.42 4.80
CA LEU A 110 23.54 31.22 5.87
C LEU A 110 22.10 30.81 6.15
N GLN A 111 21.27 30.69 5.10
CA GLN A 111 19.88 30.22 5.20
C GLN A 111 19.80 28.81 5.77
N LYS A 112 20.71 27.92 5.37
CA LYS A 112 20.82 26.58 5.96
C LYS A 112 20.96 26.65 7.47
N ARG A 113 21.91 27.44 7.97
CA ARG A 113 22.16 27.61 9.41
C ARG A 113 20.97 28.23 10.15
N GLN A 114 20.21 29.11 9.50
CA GLN A 114 18.99 29.68 10.08
C GLN A 114 17.90 28.61 10.22
N LEU A 115 17.63 27.85 9.16
CA LEU A 115 16.62 26.78 9.16
C LEU A 115 16.95 25.66 10.15
N GLU A 116 18.21 25.23 10.23
CA GLU A 116 18.62 24.16 11.16
C GLU A 116 18.56 24.58 12.65
N ARG A 117 18.44 25.89 12.95
CA ARG A 117 18.23 26.38 14.31
C ARG A 117 16.78 26.34 14.76
N GLU A 118 15.84 26.37 13.81
CA GLU A 118 14.41 26.25 14.11
C GLU A 118 14.10 24.85 14.64
N THR A 119 13.32 24.78 15.71
CA THR A 119 12.83 23.52 16.27
C THR A 119 11.58 23.08 15.53
N CYS A 120 11.47 21.79 15.23
CA CYS A 120 10.26 21.20 14.69
C CYS A 120 9.10 21.35 15.69
N SER A 121 7.96 21.88 15.26
CA SER A 121 6.79 22.06 16.15
C SER A 121 6.01 20.77 16.46
N ILE A 122 6.45 19.62 15.91
CA ILE A 122 5.84 18.30 16.19
C ILE A 122 6.63 17.58 17.29
N CYS A 123 7.96 17.49 17.17
CA CYS A 123 8.81 16.78 18.14
C CYS A 123 9.65 17.70 19.04
N TYR A 124 9.67 19.01 18.78
CA TYR A 124 10.46 20.02 19.49
C TYR A 124 11.99 19.85 19.38
N GLU A 125 12.47 19.05 18.43
CA GLU A 125 13.89 18.86 18.16
C GLU A 125 14.39 19.69 16.96
N GLN A 126 15.70 19.95 16.91
CA GLN A 126 16.37 20.50 15.74
C GLN A 126 16.69 19.38 14.74
N HIS A 127 16.61 19.68 13.44
CA HIS A 127 16.93 18.71 12.39
C HIS A 127 17.91 19.29 11.37
N ASN A 128 18.67 18.40 10.74
CA ASN A 128 19.54 18.78 9.63
C ASN A 128 18.72 19.18 8.40
N ILE A 129 19.28 20.03 7.54
CA ILE A 129 18.59 20.57 6.36
C ILE A 129 18.02 19.50 5.42
N LYS A 130 18.68 18.33 5.32
CA LYS A 130 18.22 17.19 4.50
C LYS A 130 16.97 16.51 5.07
N GLN A 131 16.74 16.69 6.37
CA GLN A 131 15.63 16.16 7.14
C GLN A 131 14.56 17.24 7.37
N LEU A 132 14.68 18.45 6.80
CA LEU A 132 13.66 19.48 6.92
C LEU A 132 12.73 19.49 5.71
N VAL A 133 11.47 19.83 5.98
CA VAL A 133 10.46 20.17 4.97
C VAL A 133 9.74 21.43 5.41
N THR A 134 9.44 22.31 4.46
CA THR A 134 8.71 23.54 4.75
C THR A 134 7.44 23.56 3.93
N THR A 135 6.33 23.81 4.62
CA THR A 135 5.02 23.96 4.00
C THR A 135 4.91 25.31 3.28
N ASN A 136 4.01 25.45 2.31
CA ASN A 136 3.76 26.73 1.63
C ASN A 136 3.31 27.87 2.56
N CYS A 137 2.79 27.55 3.74
CA CYS A 137 2.48 28.54 4.78
C CYS A 137 3.72 29.00 5.59
N GLY A 138 4.92 28.55 5.23
CA GLY A 138 6.18 28.99 5.82
C GLY A 138 6.65 28.20 7.04
N HIS A 139 5.84 27.28 7.57
CA HIS A 139 6.22 26.47 8.74
C HIS A 139 7.10 25.29 8.34
N THR A 140 8.18 25.10 9.10
CA THR A 140 9.22 24.10 8.89
C THR A 140 9.11 22.96 9.89
N PHE A 141 9.27 21.73 9.42
CA PHE A 141 9.12 20.51 10.21
C PHE A 141 10.22 19.49 9.90
N GLY A 142 10.46 18.59 10.84
CA GLY A 142 11.15 17.35 10.56
C GLY A 142 10.38 16.52 9.54
N LYS A 143 11.05 16.08 8.48
CA LYS A 143 10.51 15.31 7.36
C LYS A 143 9.83 14.03 7.85
N CYS A 144 10.48 13.31 8.78
CA CYS A 144 9.90 12.10 9.38
C CYS A 144 8.64 12.42 10.20
N CYS A 145 8.68 13.47 11.01
CA CYS A 145 7.56 13.89 11.85
C CYS A 145 6.34 14.29 10.99
N PHE A 146 6.56 15.07 9.93
CA PHE A 146 5.48 15.50 9.06
C PHE A 146 4.92 14.35 8.22
N SER A 147 5.76 13.39 7.79
CA SER A 147 5.27 12.15 7.16
C SER A 147 4.40 11.33 8.11
N GLN A 148 4.82 11.13 9.37
CA GLN A 148 4.01 10.42 10.38
C GLN A 148 2.68 11.12 10.65
N LEU A 149 2.66 12.45 10.63
CA LEU A 149 1.41 13.21 10.73
C LEU A 149 0.49 12.96 9.53
N ILE A 150 1.04 12.94 8.30
CA ILE A 150 0.28 12.61 7.10
C ILE A 150 -0.30 11.18 7.20
N ASP A 151 0.52 10.21 7.61
CA ASP A 151 0.09 8.82 7.82
C ASP A 151 -1.06 8.77 8.84
N TYR A 152 -0.90 9.40 10.01
CA TYR A 152 -1.91 9.44 11.06
C TYR A 152 -3.22 10.09 10.60
N THR A 153 -3.13 11.25 9.93
CA THR A 153 -4.32 11.97 9.48
C THR A 153 -5.07 11.18 8.41
N PHE A 154 -4.34 10.49 7.54
CA PHE A 154 -4.90 9.58 6.55
C PHE A 154 -5.62 8.39 7.19
N ASP A 155 -4.98 7.68 8.13
CA ASP A 155 -5.57 6.52 8.82
C ASP A 155 -6.83 6.88 9.61
N ASN A 156 -6.93 8.12 10.09
CA ASN A 156 -8.08 8.62 10.84
C ASN A 156 -9.13 9.33 9.97
N CYS A 157 -8.99 9.32 8.64
CA CYS A 157 -9.90 10.02 7.72
C CYS A 157 -10.09 11.51 8.06
N THR A 158 -9.00 12.18 8.48
CA THR A 158 -8.99 13.60 8.82
C THR A 158 -8.22 14.41 7.79
N ASP A 159 -8.57 15.70 7.67
CA ASP A 159 -7.86 16.60 6.76
C ASP A 159 -6.41 16.80 7.19
N ILE A 160 -5.49 16.66 6.23
CA ILE A 160 -4.08 16.98 6.45
C ILE A 160 -3.93 18.50 6.50
N VAL A 161 -3.67 19.03 7.70
CA VAL A 161 -3.49 20.47 7.92
C VAL A 161 -2.13 20.76 8.56
N CYS A 162 -1.63 21.98 8.36
CA CYS A 162 -0.42 22.45 9.02
C CYS A 162 -0.63 22.48 10.55
N PRO A 163 0.21 21.83 11.38
CA PRO A 163 0.08 21.87 12.83
C PRO A 163 0.12 23.27 13.43
N CYS A 164 0.84 24.21 12.80
CA CYS A 164 1.05 25.54 13.34
C CYS A 164 -0.10 26.51 13.03
N CYS A 165 -0.64 26.47 11.81
CA CYS A 165 -1.63 27.46 11.35
C CYS A 165 -2.90 26.87 10.74
N ARG A 166 -3.02 25.54 10.72
CA ARG A 166 -4.16 24.80 10.16
C ARG A 166 -4.47 25.05 8.68
N ASN A 167 -3.53 25.59 7.92
CA ASN A 167 -3.65 25.65 6.47
C ASN A 167 -3.79 24.23 5.90
N ASP A 168 -4.84 23.98 5.13
CA ASP A 168 -5.22 22.70 4.52
C ASP A 168 -4.62 22.52 3.11
N LYS A 169 -4.27 23.63 2.46
CA LYS A 169 -3.61 23.63 1.15
C LYS A 169 -2.11 23.48 1.31
N ILE A 170 -1.62 22.31 1.72
CA ILE A 170 -0.17 22.09 1.87
C ILE A 170 0.50 21.83 0.52
N GLU A 171 1.58 22.56 0.28
CA GLU A 171 2.62 22.20 -0.67
C GLU A 171 3.95 22.11 0.08
N LEU A 172 4.81 21.18 -0.31
CA LEU A 172 6.04 20.88 0.42
C LEU A 172 7.26 21.41 -0.32
N THR A 173 8.20 21.99 0.42
CA THR A 173 9.50 22.45 -0.08
C THR A 173 10.63 21.72 0.65
N ARG A 174 11.61 21.23 -0.11
CA ARG A 174 12.85 20.63 0.35
C ARG A 174 14.03 21.45 -0.11
N TYR A 175 15.16 21.30 0.57
CA TYR A 175 16.32 22.15 0.36
C TYR A 175 17.53 21.40 -0.19
N VAL A 176 18.30 22.11 -1.03
CA VAL A 176 19.65 21.75 -1.44
C VAL A 176 20.56 22.96 -1.30
N ILE A 177 21.84 22.72 -1.00
CA ILE A 177 22.86 23.76 -0.88
C ILE A 177 23.50 23.94 -2.25
#